data_AF-A0A8C6QH61-F1
#
_entry.id   AF-A0A8C6QH61-F1
#
_cell.length_a   1.000
_cell.length_b   1.000
_cell.length_c   1.000
_cell.angle_alpha   90.00
_cell.angle_beta   90.00
_cell.angle_gamma   90.00
#
_symmetry.space_group_name_H-M   'P 1'
#
loop_
_entity.id
_entity.type
_entity.pdbx_description
1 polymer ?
#
loop_
_entity_poly.entity_id
_entity_poly.type
_entity_poly.pdbx_seq_one_letter_code
_entity_poly.pdbx_strand_id
1 'polypeptide(L)' 'MRSLLLVLVVFVLLSYVPPVRSGPNMYISRIFSTCWLTKGTCRVNCVADEVYYIFCGTYYKCCISKKDMPVLIG' A
#
# COMPACT_ATOMS: atom_id res chain seq x y z
N MET A 1 43.12 -14.66 -2.09
CA MET A 1 42.11 -14.25 -3.10
C MET A 1 40.96 -15.25 -3.26
N ARG A 2 41.22 -16.57 -3.39
CA ARG A 2 40.17 -17.60 -3.55
C ARG A 2 39.16 -17.71 -2.40
N SER A 3 39.61 -17.55 -1.15
CA SER A 3 38.73 -17.55 0.04
C SER A 3 37.78 -16.35 0.08
N LEU A 4 38.24 -15.18 -0.36
CA LEU A 4 37.47 -13.94 -0.38
C LEU A 4 36.30 -14.01 -1.39
N LEU A 5 36.53 -14.64 -2.54
CA LEU A 5 35.49 -14.92 -3.53
C LEU A 5 34.43 -15.90 -2.99
N LEU A 6 34.84 -16.91 -2.24
CA LEU A 6 33.90 -17.88 -1.64
C LEU A 6 33.01 -17.22 -0.58
N VAL A 7 33.60 -16.36 0.27
CA VAL A 7 32.83 -15.57 1.24
C VAL A 7 31.80 -14.70 0.54
N LEU A 8 32.20 -14.01 -0.55
CA LEU A 8 31.27 -13.18 -1.33
C LEU A 8 30.14 -13.99 -1.94
N VAL A 9 30.42 -15.17 -2.51
CA VAL A 9 29.38 -16.07 -3.04
C VAL A 9 28.40 -16.51 -1.95
N VAL A 10 28.89 -16.86 -0.77
CA VAL A 10 28.03 -17.24 0.37
C VAL A 10 27.15 -16.08 0.80
N PHE A 11 27.68 -14.86 0.88
CA PHE A 11 26.88 -13.66 1.19
C PHE A 11 25.81 -13.37 0.14
N VAL A 12 26.13 -13.53 -1.14
CA VAL A 12 25.16 -13.36 -2.24
C VAL A 12 24.05 -14.39 -2.15
N LEU A 13 24.37 -15.65 -1.86
CA LEU A 13 23.38 -16.71 -1.71
C LEU A 13 22.48 -16.50 -0.47
N LEU A 14 23.05 -16.02 0.64
CA LEU A 14 22.28 -15.70 1.86
C LEU A 14 21.41 -14.45 1.72
N SER A 15 21.82 -13.48 0.90
CA SER A 15 21.05 -12.26 0.62
C SER A 15 20.06 -12.42 -0.53
N TYR A 16 20.05 -13.56 -1.21
CA TYR A 16 19.09 -13.87 -2.25
C TYR A 16 17.71 -14.11 -1.63
N VAL A 17 16.97 -13.02 -1.40
CA VAL A 17 15.54 -13.09 -1.12
C VAL A 17 14.86 -13.44 -2.44
N PRO A 18 14.31 -14.66 -2.62
CA PRO A 18 13.60 -14.98 -3.85
C PRO A 18 12.47 -13.97 -4.01
N PRO A 19 12.32 -13.33 -5.18
CA PRO A 19 11.22 -12.42 -5.40
C PRO A 19 9.93 -13.21 -5.18
N VAL A 20 9.20 -12.86 -4.12
CA VAL A 20 7.88 -13.42 -3.85
C VAL A 20 7.00 -13.09 -5.05
N ARG A 21 6.84 -14.06 -5.96
CA ARG A 21 6.01 -13.93 -7.17
C ARG A 21 4.53 -13.77 -6.84
N SER A 22 4.15 -14.17 -5.63
CA SER A 22 2.83 -13.93 -5.07
C SER A 22 2.83 -12.52 -4.49
N GLY A 23 2.13 -11.60 -5.16
CA GLY A 23 1.86 -10.27 -4.60
C GLY A 23 1.18 -10.35 -3.23
N PRO A 24 0.96 -9.20 -2.56
CA PRO A 24 0.30 -9.16 -1.27
C PRO A 24 -1.00 -9.96 -1.27
N ASN A 25 -1.17 -10.80 -0.23
CA ASN A 25 -2.37 -11.60 -0.04
C ASN A 25 -3.62 -10.72 -0.16
N MET A 26 -4.71 -11.23 -0.74
CA MET A 26 -5.93 -10.45 -1.00
C MET A 26 -6.45 -9.72 0.23
N TYR A 27 -6.32 -10.33 1.42
CA TYR A 27 -6.67 -9.71 2.70
C TYR A 27 -5.80 -8.48 3.02
N ILE A 28 -4.49 -8.61 2.80
CA ILE A 28 -3.51 -7.54 3.02
C ILE A 28 -3.75 -6.41 2.01
N SER A 29 -3.93 -6.74 0.73
CA SER A 29 -4.29 -5.77 -0.32
C SER A 29 -5.58 -5.03 0.00
N ARG A 30 -6.56 -5.69 0.63
CA ARG A 30 -7.81 -5.05 1.03
C ARG A 30 -7.60 -3.98 2.11
N ILE A 31 -6.77 -4.26 3.11
CA ILE A 31 -6.42 -3.27 4.14
C ILE A 31 -5.69 -2.08 3.52
N PHE A 32 -4.73 -2.34 2.62
CA PHE A 32 -4.00 -1.27 1.91
C PHE A 32 -4.88 -0.50 0.89
N SER A 33 -6.04 -1.04 0.51
CA SER A 33 -7.03 -0.33 -0.30
C SER A 33 -7.99 0.54 0.52
N THR A 34 -7.83 0.59 1.84
CA THR A 34 -8.56 1.50 2.70
C THR A 34 -7.74 2.73 3.04
N CYS A 35 -8.42 3.84 3.30
CA CYS A 35 -7.82 5.11 3.69
C CYS A 35 -8.57 5.68 4.89
N TRP A 36 -8.02 6.74 5.49
CA TRP A 36 -8.63 7.42 6.65
C TRP A 36 -9.05 6.45 7.77
N LEU A 37 -8.09 5.73 8.36
CA LEU A 37 -8.36 4.78 9.46
C LEU A 37 -9.48 3.77 9.12
N THR A 38 -9.48 3.24 7.89
CA THR A 38 -10.49 2.31 7.36
C THR A 38 -11.90 2.88 7.15
N LYS A 39 -12.11 4.19 7.38
CA LYS A 39 -13.40 4.87 7.11
C LYS A 39 -13.57 5.29 5.65
N GLY A 40 -12.50 5.25 4.87
CA GLY A 40 -12.51 5.55 3.44
C GLY A 40 -12.03 4.37 2.60
N THR A 41 -12.39 4.40 1.32
CA THR A 41 -11.93 3.41 0.34
C THR A 41 -11.18 4.09 -0.81
N CYS A 42 -10.09 3.48 -1.25
CA CYS A 42 -9.30 3.94 -2.38
C CYS A 42 -9.97 3.49 -3.69
N ARG A 43 -10.43 4.42 -4.51
CA ARG A 43 -11.13 4.18 -5.78
C ARG A 43 -10.64 5.15 -6.84
N VAL A 44 -10.77 4.80 -8.12
CA VAL A 44 -10.40 5.74 -9.20
C VAL A 44 -11.30 6.98 -9.19
N ASN A 45 -12.60 6.76 -8.97
CA ASN A 45 -13.62 7.80 -8.82
C ASN A 45 -14.49 7.52 -7.59
N CYS A 46 -14.85 8.58 -6.88
CA CYS A 46 -15.76 8.50 -5.74
C CYS A 46 -17.22 8.46 -6.20
N VAL A 47 -18.07 7.83 -5.39
CA VAL A 47 -19.52 7.82 -5.62
C VAL A 47 -20.11 9.17 -5.21
N ALA A 48 -21.29 9.55 -5.73
CA ALA A 48 -21.88 10.88 -5.54
C ALA A 48 -22.05 11.35 -4.07
N ASP A 49 -22.21 10.41 -3.13
CA ASP A 49 -22.34 10.72 -1.69
C ASP A 49 -21.02 10.68 -0.91
N GLU A 50 -19.91 10.36 -1.59
CA GLU A 50 -18.57 10.35 -1.02
C GLU A 50 -17.83 11.65 -1.37
N VAL A 51 -16.95 12.06 -0.47
CA VAL A 51 -16.09 13.24 -0.63
C VAL A 51 -14.67 12.75 -0.91
N TYR A 52 -14.02 13.44 -1.85
CA TYR A 52 -12.60 13.29 -2.10
C TYR A 52 -11.80 13.85 -0.91
N TYR A 53 -10.92 13.03 -0.33
CA TYR A 53 -10.05 13.45 0.77
C TYR A 53 -8.58 13.61 0.34
N ILE A 54 -7.98 12.55 -0.23
CA ILE A 54 -6.56 12.53 -0.63
C ILE A 54 -6.32 11.48 -1.74
N PHE A 55 -5.17 11.46 -2.40
CA PHE A 55 -4.78 10.38 -3.30
C PHE A 55 -4.25 9.14 -2.53
N CYS A 56 -4.67 7.95 -2.95
CA CYS A 56 -4.07 6.67 -2.58
C CYS A 56 -3.11 6.22 -3.69
N GLY A 57 -1.86 6.67 -3.65
CA GLY A 57 -0.87 6.38 -4.70
C GLY A 57 -1.05 7.27 -5.93
N THR A 58 -0.95 6.70 -7.14
CA THR A 58 -0.86 7.47 -8.39
C THR A 58 -2.20 7.78 -9.05
N TYR A 59 -3.13 6.83 -9.09
CA TYR A 59 -4.41 6.98 -9.81
C TYR A 59 -5.66 6.83 -8.94
N TYR A 60 -5.51 6.31 -7.73
CA TYR A 60 -6.63 6.11 -6.82
C TYR A 60 -6.78 7.31 -5.89
N LYS A 61 -8.03 7.59 -5.56
CA LYS A 61 -8.49 8.65 -4.68
C LYS A 61 -9.13 8.00 -3.45
N CYS A 62 -8.84 8.54 -2.28
CA CYS A 62 -9.51 8.22 -1.04
C CYS A 62 -10.88 8.87 -1.03
N CYS A 63 -11.91 8.03 -1.05
CA CYS A 63 -13.30 8.42 -1.02
C CYS A 63 -13.86 8.10 0.37
N ILE A 64 -14.41 9.12 1.03
CA ILE A 64 -14.93 9.04 2.40
C ILE A 64 -16.39 9.47 2.41
N SER A 65 -17.24 8.78 3.17
CA SER A 65 -18.61 9.23 3.40
C SER A 65 -18.64 10.60 4.08
N LYS A 66 -19.55 11.49 3.67
CA LYS A 66 -19.74 12.82 4.30
C LYS A 66 -19.90 12.74 5.82
N LYS A 67 -20.48 11.65 6.33
CA LYS A 67 -20.72 11.41 7.77
C LYS A 67 -19.43 11.14 8.57
N ASP A 68 -18.40 10.65 7.89
CA ASP A 68 -17.11 10.28 8.48
C ASP A 68 -16.03 11.36 8.28
N MET A 69 -16.38 12.43 7.57
CA MET A 69 -15.52 13.58 7.37
C MET A 69 -15.40 14.36 8.69
N PRO A 70 -14.18 14.74 9.12
CA PRO A 70 -14.03 15.61 10.27
C PRO A 70 -14.67 16.96 9.94
N VAL A 71 -15.46 17.49 10.87
CA VAL A 71 -15.95 18.87 10.79
C VAL A 71 -14.71 19.76 10.84
N LEU A 72 -14.38 20.45 9.74
CA LEU A 72 -13.39 21.51 9.78
C LEU A 72 -14.00 22.65 10.59
N ILE A 73 -13.62 22.75 11.85
CA ILE A 73 -13.90 23.92 12.69
C ILE A 73 -12.74 24.88 12.41
N GLY A 74 -13.03 25.93 11.65
CA GLY A 74 -12.10 27.03 11.35
C GLY A 74 -12.68 28.34 11.86
#